data_AF-A0A7D5N6F4-F1
#
_entry.id   AF-A0A7D5N6F4-F1
#
_cell.length_a   1.000
_cell.length_b   1.000
_cell.length_c   1.000
_cell.angle_alpha   90.00
_cell.angle_beta   90.00
_cell.angle_gamma   90.00
#
_symmetry.space_group_name_H-M   'P 1'
#
loop_
_entity.id
_entity.type
_entity.pdbx_description
1 polymer ?
#
loop_
_entity_poly.entity_id
_entity_poly.type
_entity_poly.pdbx_seq_one_letter_code
_entity_poly.pdbx_strand_id
1 'polypeptide(L)'
;MINNISTQATIFHTGSGNSGSGNLYSTNPNFVNYTLGTFYANNHNYNVQSGSPAIGAANDGTDIGIHGGYSKFHESGEVLITPIIRSMTINQSNAAPGGTINVNIHASKPND
;
A
#
# COMPACT_ATOMS: atom_id res chain seq x y z
N MET A 1 13.59 -2.54 -6.04
CA MET A 1 12.99 -2.28 -7.37
C MET A 1 13.50 -0.99 -8.03
N ILE A 2 14.00 -1.10 -9.27
CA ILE A 2 14.42 0.05 -10.10
C ILE A 2 13.63 0.07 -11.44
N ASN A 3 12.87 -0.99 -11.73
CA ASN A 3 12.03 -1.07 -12.93
C ASN A 3 10.54 -0.94 -12.61
N ASN A 4 9.77 -0.56 -13.63
CA ASN A 4 8.34 -0.26 -13.52
C ASN A 4 7.51 -0.89 -14.64
N ILE A 5 6.20 -0.95 -14.44
CA ILE A 5 5.21 -1.36 -15.44
C ILE A 5 4.25 -0.21 -15.71
N SER A 6 3.86 -0.01 -16.97
CA SER A 6 2.91 1.01 -17.38
C SER A 6 2.02 0.51 -18.51
N THR A 7 0.73 0.85 -18.44
CA THR A 7 -0.21 0.64 -19.53
C THR A 7 -0.04 1.67 -20.65
N GLN A 8 0.70 2.75 -20.42
CA GLN A 8 0.94 3.80 -21.41
C GLN A 8 2.14 3.47 -22.30
N ALA A 9 2.06 3.85 -23.56
CA ALA A 9 3.06 3.53 -24.59
C ALA A 9 4.25 4.50 -24.66
N THR A 10 4.09 5.75 -24.21
CA THR A 10 5.06 6.82 -24.58
C THR A 10 5.33 7.87 -23.50
N ILE A 11 4.69 7.79 -22.32
CA ILE A 11 4.88 8.81 -21.27
C ILE A 11 5.23 8.12 -19.95
N PHE A 12 6.45 8.38 -19.47
CA PHE A 12 6.76 8.22 -18.06
C PHE A 12 6.09 9.37 -17.29
N HIS A 13 5.47 9.07 -16.15
CA HIS A 13 5.26 10.09 -15.12
C HIS A 13 6.60 10.81 -14.92
N THR A 14 6.58 12.14 -14.96
CA THR A 14 7.72 13.07 -15.16
C THR A 14 8.75 13.07 -14.03
N GLY A 15 9.30 11.90 -13.70
CA GLY A 15 10.43 11.73 -12.79
C GLY A 15 11.63 11.19 -13.55
N SER A 16 12.81 11.75 -13.30
CA SER A 16 14.09 11.36 -13.90
C SER A 16 14.57 9.94 -13.50
N GLY A 17 13.65 9.04 -13.12
CA GLY A 17 13.93 7.81 -12.36
C GLY A 17 13.61 6.48 -13.04
N ASN A 18 12.90 6.47 -14.19
CA ASN A 18 12.68 5.22 -14.95
C ASN A 18 13.78 4.95 -15.99
N SER A 19 15.03 5.24 -15.62
CA SER A 19 16.22 4.88 -16.41
C SER A 19 16.70 3.45 -16.15
N GLY A 20 16.02 2.69 -15.27
CA GLY A 20 16.28 1.27 -15.03
C GLY A 20 16.04 0.39 -16.26
N SER A 21 16.82 -0.70 -16.37
CA SER A 21 16.54 -1.78 -17.32
C SER A 21 15.35 -2.62 -16.86
N GLY A 22 14.64 -3.28 -17.79
CA GLY A 22 13.56 -4.23 -17.47
C GLY A 22 12.18 -3.59 -17.25
N ASN A 23 11.97 -2.36 -17.70
CA ASN A 23 10.65 -1.72 -17.65
C ASN A 23 9.69 -2.36 -18.67
N LEU A 24 8.43 -2.49 -18.27
CA LEU A 24 7.35 -3.03 -19.11
C LEU A 24 6.42 -1.89 -19.55
N TYR A 25 6.31 -1.69 -20.86
CA TYR A 25 5.55 -0.60 -21.48
C TYR A 25 4.37 -1.13 -22.28
N SER A 26 3.29 -0.36 -22.37
CA SER A 26 2.05 -0.79 -23.01
C SER A 26 1.55 -2.13 -22.46
N THR A 27 1.81 -2.39 -21.19
CA THR A 27 1.57 -3.69 -20.55
C THR A 27 0.55 -3.52 -19.43
N ASN A 28 -0.51 -4.31 -19.46
CA ASN A 28 -1.50 -4.35 -18.39
C ASN A 28 -0.95 -5.15 -17.19
N PRO A 29 -0.80 -4.55 -15.99
CA PRO A 29 -0.36 -5.27 -14.79
C PRO A 29 -1.42 -6.24 -14.25
N ASN A 30 -2.64 -6.26 -14.78
CA ASN A 30 -3.71 -7.17 -14.39
C ASN A 30 -3.98 -7.14 -12.87
N PHE A 31 -4.25 -5.94 -12.34
CA PHE A 31 -4.61 -5.77 -10.92
C PHE A 31 -6.00 -6.33 -10.62
N VAL A 32 -6.23 -6.73 -9.36
CA VAL A 32 -7.51 -7.29 -8.90
C VAL A 32 -8.68 -6.31 -9.09
N ASN A 33 -8.55 -5.06 -8.66
CA ASN A 33 -9.61 -4.07 -8.81
C ASN A 33 -9.08 -2.63 -8.71
N TYR A 34 -9.35 -1.78 -9.69
CA TYR A 34 -9.12 -0.34 -9.58
C TYR A 34 -9.94 0.41 -10.64
N THR A 35 -10.14 1.71 -10.42
CA THR A 35 -10.75 2.56 -11.43
C THR A 35 -9.67 3.34 -12.18
N LEU A 36 -9.62 3.19 -13.50
CA LEU A 36 -8.67 3.91 -14.34
C LEU A 36 -9.00 5.40 -14.37
N GLY A 37 -7.98 6.26 -14.25
CA GLY A 37 -8.13 7.72 -14.35
C GLY A 37 -8.63 8.39 -13.07
N THR A 38 -8.78 7.66 -11.97
CA THR A 38 -9.12 8.23 -10.66
C THR A 38 -7.92 8.16 -9.72
N PHE A 39 -7.94 9.01 -8.69
CA PHE A 39 -7.04 8.84 -7.55
C PHE A 39 -7.34 7.54 -6.80
N TYR A 40 -6.47 7.22 -5.85
CA TYR A 40 -6.66 6.12 -4.91
C TYR A 40 -8.06 6.18 -4.26
N ALA A 41 -8.67 5.01 -4.10
CA ALA A 41 -9.91 4.82 -3.36
C ALA A 41 -9.82 3.58 -2.47
N ASN A 42 -10.50 3.59 -1.33
CA ASN A 42 -10.45 2.51 -0.33
C ASN A 42 -10.93 1.14 -0.83
N ASN A 43 -11.63 1.10 -1.97
CA ASN A 43 -12.10 -0.14 -2.60
C ASN A 43 -11.15 -0.65 -3.71
N HIS A 44 -10.06 0.05 -3.98
CA HIS A 44 -9.04 -0.44 -4.89
C HIS A 44 -8.25 -1.57 -4.25
N ASN A 45 -7.78 -2.49 -5.09
CA ASN A 45 -6.92 -3.61 -4.76
C ASN A 45 -5.87 -3.76 -5.87
N TYR A 46 -4.64 -3.39 -5.52
CA TYR A 46 -3.50 -3.35 -6.45
C TYR A 46 -2.68 -4.64 -6.42
N ASN A 47 -3.17 -5.70 -5.78
CA ASN A 47 -2.58 -7.02 -5.94
C ASN A 47 -2.67 -7.44 -7.40
N VAL A 48 -1.63 -8.12 -7.89
CA VAL A 48 -1.60 -8.65 -9.25
C VAL A 48 -2.31 -10.00 -9.31
N GLN A 49 -3.06 -10.25 -10.38
CA GLN A 49 -3.75 -11.51 -10.60
C GLN A 49 -2.84 -12.56 -11.26
N SER A 50 -3.23 -13.84 -11.17
CA SER A 50 -2.54 -14.92 -11.88
C SER A 50 -2.40 -14.61 -13.37
N GLY A 51 -1.24 -14.91 -13.94
CA GLY A 51 -0.90 -14.57 -15.33
C GLY A 51 -0.53 -13.11 -15.56
N SER A 52 -0.47 -12.28 -14.51
CA SER A 52 0.03 -10.92 -14.64
C SER A 52 1.48 -10.91 -15.13
N PRO A 53 1.81 -10.05 -16.12
CA PRO A 53 3.18 -9.86 -16.58
C PRO A 53 4.07 -9.16 -15.55
N ALA A 54 3.51 -8.66 -14.45
CA ALA A 54 4.28 -8.10 -13.35
C ALA A 54 4.87 -9.17 -12.43
N ILE A 55 4.38 -10.41 -12.47
CA ILE A 55 4.82 -11.48 -11.56
C ILE A 55 6.28 -11.84 -11.83
N GLY A 56 7.13 -11.73 -10.80
CA GLY A 56 8.56 -12.01 -10.87
C GLY A 56 9.36 -11.12 -11.84
N ALA A 57 8.76 -10.04 -12.37
CA ALA A 57 9.35 -9.21 -13.40
C ALA A 57 10.24 -8.07 -12.83
N ALA A 58 10.27 -7.88 -11.52
CA ALA A 58 11.13 -6.87 -10.91
C ALA A 58 12.61 -7.30 -10.98
N ASN A 59 13.52 -6.32 -11.02
CA ASN A 59 14.97 -6.57 -11.08
C ASN A 59 15.54 -7.30 -9.84
N ASP A 60 14.77 -7.37 -8.75
CA ASP A 60 15.08 -8.14 -7.53
C ASP A 60 14.37 -9.51 -7.51
N GLY A 61 13.75 -9.93 -8.61
CA GLY A 61 13.05 -11.21 -8.76
C GLY A 61 11.66 -11.26 -8.13
N THR A 62 11.18 -10.14 -7.58
CA THR A 62 9.82 -10.00 -7.03
C THR A 62 8.84 -9.48 -8.09
N ASP A 63 7.60 -9.22 -7.69
CA ASP A 63 6.60 -8.65 -8.58
C ASP A 63 6.83 -7.14 -8.78
N ILE A 64 6.52 -6.59 -9.96
CA ILE A 64 6.51 -5.14 -10.17
C ILE A 64 5.20 -4.56 -9.63
N GLY A 65 5.26 -3.74 -8.58
CA GLY A 65 4.10 -3.03 -8.07
C GLY A 65 4.20 -2.68 -6.60
N ILE A 66 3.17 -2.02 -6.06
CA ILE A 66 3.16 -1.58 -4.65
C ILE A 66 3.12 -2.73 -3.64
N HIS A 67 2.57 -3.88 -4.04
CA HIS A 67 2.58 -5.14 -3.28
C HIS A 67 3.77 -6.04 -3.62
N GLY A 68 4.62 -5.61 -4.56
CA GLY A 68 5.86 -6.28 -4.91
C GLY A 68 6.99 -5.99 -3.93
N GLY A 69 8.15 -6.60 -4.18
CA GLY A 69 9.33 -6.41 -3.33
C GLY A 69 9.18 -7.04 -1.94
N TYR A 70 9.96 -6.49 -1.01
CA TYR A 70 9.98 -6.93 0.40
C TYR A 70 9.27 -5.96 1.34
N SER A 71 8.85 -4.80 0.85
CA SER A 71 8.08 -3.85 1.63
C SER A 71 6.65 -4.36 1.78
N LYS A 72 6.15 -4.38 3.01
CA LYS A 72 4.74 -4.68 3.26
C LYS A 72 3.91 -3.42 3.02
N PHE A 73 2.91 -3.52 2.15
CA PHE A 73 1.91 -2.48 1.89
C PHE A 73 0.51 -3.09 2.03
N HIS A 74 -0.44 -2.28 2.49
CA HIS A 74 -1.87 -2.61 2.45
C HIS A 74 -2.62 -1.35 2.08
N GLU A 75 -3.71 -1.50 1.33
CA GLU A 75 -4.46 -0.38 0.78
C GLU A 75 -5.01 0.54 1.86
N SER A 76 -5.32 0.06 3.07
CA SER A 76 -5.77 0.90 4.19
C SER A 76 -4.73 1.93 4.66
N GLY A 77 -3.46 1.82 4.22
CA GLY A 77 -2.37 2.67 4.66
C GLY A 77 -1.88 2.36 6.08
N GLU A 78 -2.32 1.26 6.67
CA GLU A 78 -1.88 0.81 7.99
C GLU A 78 -0.41 0.36 7.98
N VAL A 79 0.30 0.68 9.05
CA VAL A 79 1.66 0.18 9.27
C VAL A 79 1.58 -1.30 9.65
N LEU A 80 2.10 -2.17 8.81
CA LEU A 80 1.91 -3.63 8.93
C LEU A 80 2.83 -4.34 9.94
N ILE A 81 3.59 -3.58 10.74
CA ILE A 81 4.57 -4.12 11.70
C ILE A 81 4.27 -3.79 13.16
N THR A 82 3.20 -3.05 13.45
CA THR A 82 2.81 -2.66 14.81
C THR A 82 1.29 -2.69 14.97
N PRO A 83 0.75 -2.96 16.16
CA PRO A 83 -0.70 -2.87 16.39
C PRO A 83 -1.27 -1.49 16.06
N ILE A 84 -2.48 -1.48 15.53
CA ILE A 84 -3.20 -0.25 15.18
C ILE A 84 -4.24 0.03 16.26
N ILE A 85 -4.17 1.22 16.88
CA ILE A 85 -5.20 1.68 17.82
C ILE A 85 -6.50 1.89 17.04
N ARG A 86 -7.56 1.21 17.48
CA ARG A 86 -8.90 1.26 16.88
C ARG A 86 -9.85 2.14 17.68
N SER A 87 -9.68 2.18 18.99
CA SER A 87 -10.41 3.10 19.86
C SER A 87 -9.65 3.44 21.12
N MET A 88 -9.96 4.62 21.66
CA MET A 88 -9.50 5.09 22.96
C MET A 88 -10.70 5.68 23.69
N THR A 89 -10.97 5.20 24.89
CA THR A 89 -12.05 5.69 25.74
C THR A 89 -11.50 6.14 27.07
N ILE A 90 -11.83 7.36 27.47
CA ILE A 90 -11.56 7.87 28.82
C ILE A 90 -12.82 7.61 29.64
N ASN A 91 -12.69 6.79 30.69
CA ASN A 91 -13.87 6.31 31.43
C ASN A 91 -14.42 7.31 32.45
N GLN A 92 -13.77 8.47 32.58
CA GLN A 92 -14.09 9.50 33.57
C GLN A 92 -14.42 10.82 32.85
N SER A 93 -15.45 11.54 33.30
CA SER A 93 -15.79 12.87 32.75
C SER A 93 -15.03 14.02 33.41
N ASN A 94 -14.35 13.77 34.53
CA ASN A 94 -13.51 14.73 35.24
C ASN A 94 -12.40 14.01 36.03
N ALA A 95 -11.30 14.70 36.29
CA ALA A 95 -10.23 14.28 37.19
C ALA A 95 -9.76 15.50 37.98
N ALA A 96 -9.57 15.35 39.29
CA ALA A 96 -9.02 16.42 40.12
C ALA A 96 -7.57 16.74 39.70
N PRO A 97 -7.08 17.98 39.91
CA PRO A 97 -5.66 18.28 39.72
C PRO A 97 -4.78 17.30 40.49
N GLY A 98 -3.84 16.65 39.79
CA GLY A 98 -2.96 15.61 40.37
C GLY A 98 -3.58 14.21 40.47
N GLY A 99 -4.83 14.01 40.03
CA GLY A 99 -5.50 12.70 40.03
C GLY A 99 -5.17 11.81 38.83
N THR A 100 -5.58 10.54 38.90
CA THR A 100 -5.40 9.55 37.83
C THR A 100 -6.52 9.61 36.78
N ILE A 101 -6.15 9.52 35.50
CA ILE A 101 -7.10 9.32 34.39
C ILE A 101 -7.02 7.88 33.93
N ASN A 102 -8.16 7.18 33.94
CA ASN A 102 -8.24 5.82 33.43
C ASN A 102 -8.63 5.83 31.95
N VAL A 103 -7.78 5.23 31.12
CA VAL A 103 -7.96 5.14 29.67
C VAL A 103 -8.01 3.68 29.25
N ASN A 104 -9.06 3.31 28.53
CA ASN A 104 -9.17 2.02 27.85
C ASN A 104 -8.74 2.21 26.38
N ILE A 105 -7.75 1.45 25.93
CA ILE A 105 -7.30 1.45 24.54
C ILE A 105 -7.58 0.07 23.95
N HIS A 106 -8.25 0.05 22.81
CA HIS A 106 -8.40 -1.16 22.00
C HIS A 106 -7.54 -1.03 20.75
N ALA A 107 -6.63 -1.99 20.55
CA ALA A 107 -5.81 -2.11 19.36
C ALA A 107 -5.97 -3.51 18.76
N SER A 108 -5.77 -3.62 17.45
CA SER A 108 -5.76 -4.89 16.73
C SER A 108 -4.47 -5.06 15.95
N LYS A 109 -4.22 -6.27 15.45
CA LYS A 109 -3.27 -6.43 14.35
C LYS A 109 -3.69 -5.55 13.16
N PRO A 110 -2.73 -5.09 12.34
CA PRO A 110 -3.04 -4.43 11.08
C PRO A 110 -3.93 -5.31 10.19
N ASN A 111 -4.70 -4.65 9.32
CA ASN A 111 -5.34 -5.32 8.20
C ASN A 111 -4.23 -5.67 7.18
N ASP A 112 -3.97 -6.96 7.03
CA ASP A 112 -2.95 -7.57 6.16
C ASP A 112 -3.57 -8.64 5.26
#